data_AF-A0A6H9H4X3-F1
#
_entry.id   AF-A0A6H9H4X3-F1
#
_cell.length_a   1.000
_cell.length_b   1.000
_cell.length_c   1.000
_cell.angle_alpha   90.00
_cell.angle_beta   90.00
_cell.angle_gamma   90.00
#
_symmetry.space_group_name_H-M   'P 1'
#
loop_
_entity.id
_entity.type
_entity.pdbx_description
1 polymer ?
#
loop_
_entity_poly.entity_id
_entity_poly.type
_entity_poly.pdbx_seq_one_letter_code
_entity_poly.pdbx_strand_id
1 'polypeptide(L)'
;MKLIPHQKSPAVNRWIRAETGEQKLRYKRIAHRMNEVDAPKRARRYAAFLERIQVRGFSVNFDQMRLIGPAELPREPRRKHRVVF
;
A
#
# COMPACT_ATOMS: atom_id res chain seq x y z
N MET A 1 33.77 9.27 -7.38
CA MET A 1 33.62 7.92 -6.80
C MET A 1 34.08 6.91 -7.85
N LYS A 2 35.22 6.24 -7.67
CA LYS A 2 35.68 5.19 -8.61
C LYS A 2 34.88 3.92 -8.33
N LEU A 3 33.91 3.58 -9.20
CA LEU A 3 33.26 2.28 -9.15
C LEU A 3 34.29 1.21 -9.55
N ILE A 4 34.50 0.22 -8.68
CA ILE A 4 35.31 -0.95 -9.03
C ILE A 4 34.50 -1.76 -10.06
N PRO A 5 35.06 -2.07 -11.23
CA PRO A 5 34.35 -2.88 -12.21
C PRO A 5 34.20 -4.30 -11.68
N HIS A 6 33.00 -4.65 -11.24
CA HIS A 6 32.65 -6.00 -10.83
C HIS A 6 31.90 -6.69 -11.97
N GLN A 7 32.60 -7.51 -12.76
CA GLN A 7 31.94 -8.37 -13.73
C GLN A 7 31.32 -9.56 -13.02
N LYS A 8 29.99 -9.70 -13.12
CA LYS A 8 29.26 -10.86 -12.59
C LYS A 8 29.50 -12.06 -13.50
N SER A 9 29.68 -13.24 -12.90
CA SER A 9 29.84 -14.46 -13.70
C SER A 9 28.59 -14.74 -14.55
N PRO A 10 28.71 -15.47 -15.67
CA PRO A 10 27.57 -15.85 -16.50
C PRO A 10 26.46 -16.57 -15.72
N ALA A 11 26.82 -17.39 -14.72
CA ALA A 11 25.87 -18.09 -13.85
C ALA A 11 25.05 -17.10 -13.00
N VAL A 12 25.71 -16.12 -12.39
CA VAL A 12 25.04 -15.07 -11.60
C VAL A 12 24.12 -14.24 -12.50
N ASN A 13 24.54 -13.88 -13.71
CA ASN A 13 23.69 -13.14 -14.64
C ASN A 13 22.44 -13.93 -15.06
N ARG A 14 22.56 -15.25 -15.26
CA ARG A 14 21.40 -16.11 -15.54
C ARG A 14 20.43 -16.15 -14.35
N TRP A 15 20.96 -16.33 -13.14
CA TRP A 15 20.15 -16.32 -11.92
C TRP A 15 19.41 -14.99 -11.74
N ILE A 16 20.10 -13.84 -11.90
CA ILE A 16 19.47 -12.51 -11.80
C ILE A 16 18.32 -12.36 -12.80
N ARG A 17 18.49 -12.80 -14.05
CA ARG A 17 17.44 -12.72 -15.07
C ARG A 17 16.22 -13.57 -14.70
N ALA A 18 16.45 -14.78 -14.23
CA ALA A 18 15.38 -15.68 -13.77
C ALA A 18 14.63 -15.07 -12.58
N GLU A 19 15.36 -14.65 -11.53
CA GLU A 19 14.79 -14.03 -10.33
C GLU A 19 14.00 -12.75 -10.68
N THR A 20 14.55 -11.89 -11.54
CA THR A 20 13.87 -10.68 -12.00
C THR A 20 12.56 -11.02 -12.72
N GLY A 21 12.55 -12.09 -13.53
CA GLY A 21 11.35 -12.58 -14.19
C GLY A 21 10.29 -13.04 -13.19
N GLU A 22 10.68 -13.86 -12.21
CA GLU A 22 9.78 -14.33 -11.16
C GLU A 22 9.21 -13.19 -10.32
N GLN A 23 10.05 -12.25 -9.90
CA GLN A 23 9.64 -11.10 -9.08
C GLN A 23 8.64 -10.23 -9.84
N LYS A 24 8.87 -9.98 -11.14
CA LYS A 24 7.91 -9.26 -11.98
C LYS A 24 6.56 -9.97 -12.07
N LEU A 25 6.54 -11.31 -12.16
CA LEU A 25 5.31 -12.08 -12.17
C LEU A 25 4.59 -12.04 -10.82
N ARG A 26 5.31 -12.19 -9.70
CA ARG A 26 4.76 -12.06 -8.35
C ARG A 26 4.17 -10.67 -8.15
N TYR A 27 4.90 -9.63 -8.52
CA TYR A 27 4.45 -8.25 -8.46
C TYR A 27 3.14 -8.05 -9.24
N LYS A 28 3.06 -8.50 -10.50
CA LYS A 28 1.84 -8.37 -11.30
C LYS A 28 0.62 -9.01 -10.62
N ARG A 29 0.79 -10.20 -10.03
CA ARG A 29 -0.30 -10.89 -9.30
C ARG A 29 -0.74 -10.11 -8.07
N ILE A 30 0.21 -9.63 -7.27
CA ILE A 30 -0.07 -8.84 -6.06
C ILE A 30 -0.76 -7.52 -6.44
N ALA A 31 -0.21 -6.80 -7.41
CA ALA A 31 -0.76 -5.54 -7.88
C ALA A 31 -2.19 -5.70 -8.39
N HIS A 32 -2.48 -6.75 -9.17
CA HIS A 32 -3.84 -7.04 -9.63
C HIS A 32 -4.77 -7.35 -8.45
N ARG A 33 -4.35 -8.22 -7.53
CA ARG A 33 -5.14 -8.55 -6.34
C ARG A 33 -5.47 -7.32 -5.51
N MET A 34 -4.47 -6.49 -5.19
CA MET A 34 -4.66 -5.34 -4.32
C MET A 34 -5.45 -4.22 -4.99
N ASN A 35 -5.18 -3.94 -6.27
CA ASN A 35 -5.73 -2.77 -6.94
C ASN A 35 -7.08 -3.03 -7.60
N GLU A 36 -7.38 -4.27 -7.99
CA GLU A 36 -8.64 -4.62 -8.65
C GLU A 36 -9.54 -5.43 -7.71
N VAL A 37 -9.05 -6.58 -7.21
CA VAL A 37 -9.88 -7.54 -6.45
C VAL A 37 -10.24 -7.01 -5.07
N ASP A 38 -9.26 -6.50 -4.32
CA ASP A 38 -9.46 -6.04 -2.95
C ASP A 38 -9.87 -4.55 -2.85
N ALA A 39 -9.97 -3.84 -3.98
CA ALA A 39 -10.36 -2.43 -3.99
C ALA A 39 -11.73 -2.15 -3.35
N PRO A 40 -12.80 -2.92 -3.63
CA PRO A 40 -14.09 -2.72 -2.96
C PRO A 40 -14.04 -3.02 -1.46
N LYS A 41 -13.21 -3.99 -1.04
CA LYS A 41 -13.01 -4.31 0.37
C LYS A 41 -12.27 -3.18 1.09
N ARG A 42 -11.28 -2.57 0.45
CA ARG A 42 -10.56 -1.39 0.97
C ARG A 42 -11.49 -0.19 1.14
N ALA A 43 -12.30 0.12 0.13
CA ALA A 43 -13.27 1.23 0.21
C ALA A 43 -14.24 1.06 1.39
N ARG A 44 -14.79 -0.16 1.58
CA ARG A 44 -15.65 -0.47 2.73
C ARG A 44 -14.95 -0.29 4.07
N ARG A 45 -13.67 -0.69 4.18
CA ARG A 45 -12.87 -0.50 5.39
C ARG A 45 -12.62 0.96 5.70
N TYR A 46 -12.36 1.79 4.69
CA TYR A 46 -12.21 3.23 4.88
C TYR A 46 -13.51 3.87 5.36
N ALA A 47 -14.63 3.59 4.70
CA ALA A 47 -15.93 4.08 5.13
C ALA A 47 -16.24 3.69 6.59
N ALA A 48 -16.07 2.42 6.95
CA ALA A 48 -16.30 1.94 8.31
C ALA A 48 -15.35 2.56 9.35
N PHE A 49 -14.11 2.86 8.95
CA PHE A 49 -13.16 3.55 9.83
C PHE A 49 -13.58 5.01 10.06
N LEU A 50 -13.90 5.74 8.98
CA LEU A 50 -14.32 7.14 9.05
C LEU A 50 -15.62 7.29 9.85
N GLU A 51 -16.57 6.37 9.69
CA GLU A 51 -17.78 6.32 10.54
C GLU A 51 -17.42 6.10 12.02
N ARG A 52 -16.51 5.15 12.31
CA ARG A 52 -16.15 4.81 13.69
C ARG A 52 -15.52 5.97 14.45
N ILE A 53 -14.64 6.74 13.82
CA ILE A 53 -14.01 7.90 14.45
C ILE A 53 -14.98 9.06 14.68
N GLN A 54 -16.13 9.06 14.00
CA GLN A 54 -17.22 10.03 14.21
C GLN A 54 -18.20 9.61 15.31
N VAL A 55 -18.45 8.31 15.47
CA VAL A 55 -19.45 7.80 16.44
C VAL A 55 -18.82 7.37 17.76
N ARG A 56 -17.74 6.57 17.70
CA ARG A 56 -17.03 6.06 18.89
C ARG A 56 -15.89 6.99 19.32
N GLY A 57 -15.33 7.73 18.37
CA GLY A 57 -14.17 8.57 18.59
C GLY A 57 -12.86 7.79 18.63
N PHE A 58 -11.77 8.51 18.90
CA PHE A 58 -10.42 7.96 19.06
C PHE A 58 -9.80 8.48 20.37
N SER A 59 -8.90 7.71 20.96
CA SER A 59 -8.20 8.12 22.18
C SER A 59 -7.15 9.17 21.82
N VAL A 60 -7.26 10.35 22.43
CA VAL A 60 -6.27 11.44 22.32
C VAL A 60 -5.27 11.32 23.46
N ASN A 61 -5.76 11.06 24.67
CA ASN A 61 -4.99 10.77 25.86
C ASN A 61 -5.63 9.61 26.63
N PHE A 62 -4.93 9.08 27.64
CA PHE A 62 -5.25 7.86 28.40
C PHE A 62 -6.75 7.64 28.65
N ASP A 63 -7.46 8.64 29.16
CA ASP A 63 -8.88 8.63 29.50
C ASP A 63 -9.73 9.53 28.57
N GLN A 64 -9.11 10.28 27.67
CA GLN A 64 -9.78 11.25 26.81
C GLN A 64 -10.04 10.70 25.41
N MET A 65 -11.32 10.51 25.11
CA MET A 65 -11.81 10.18 23.78
C MET A 65 -12.28 11.45 23.07
N ARG A 66 -11.95 11.59 21.78
CA ARG A 66 -12.42 12.69 20.93
C ARG A 66 -13.15 12.15 19.70
N LEU A 67 -14.28 12.77 19.39
CA LEU A 67 -15.00 12.57 18.13
C LEU A 67 -14.44 13.52 17.07
N ILE A 68 -14.30 13.03 15.85
CA ILE A 68 -13.87 13.85 14.70
C ILE A 68 -15.11 14.40 14.02
N GLY A 69 -15.19 15.73 13.90
CA GLY A 69 -16.30 16.37 13.20
C GLY A 69 -16.26 16.12 11.68
N PRO A 70 -17.39 16.22 10.95
CA PRO A 70 -17.41 16.04 9.50
C PRO A 70 -16.46 16.98 8.74
N ALA A 71 -16.24 18.19 9.25
CA ALA A 71 -15.35 19.18 8.64
C ALA A 71 -13.86 18.79 8.69
N GLU A 72 -13.48 17.94 9.65
CA GLU A 72 -12.10 17.48 9.83
C GLU A 72 -11.81 16.20 9.04
N LEU A 73 -12.84 15.57 8.46
CA LEU A 73 -12.66 14.35 7.69
C LEU A 73 -11.87 14.61 6.40
N PRO A 74 -10.96 13.71 6.03
CA PRO A 74 -10.28 13.79 4.75
C PRO A 74 -11.27 13.62 3.60
N ARG A 75 -11.09 14.40 2.55
CA ARG A 75 -11.84 14.23 1.30
C ARG A 75 -11.25 13.09 0.48
N GLU A 76 -12.12 12.21 -0.01
CA GLU A 76 -11.68 11.10 -0.87
C GLU A 76 -10.99 11.63 -2.14
N PRO A 77 -9.77 11.17 -2.45
CA PRO A 77 -9.09 11.58 -3.67
C PRO A 77 -9.85 11.11 -4.91
N ARG A 78 -9.91 11.95 -5.96
CA ARG A 78 -10.55 11.58 -7.24
C ARG A 78 -9.77 10.48 -8.00
N ARG A 79 -8.51 10.25 -7.66
CA ARG A 79 -7.65 9.25 -8.29
C ARG A 79 -7.92 7.86 -7.71
N LYS A 80 -7.76 6.82 -8.54
CA LYS A 80 -7.79 5.43 -8.06
C LYS A 80 -6.66 5.19 -7.07
N HIS A 81 -6.98 4.53 -5.96
CA HIS A 81 -5.97 4.02 -5.03
C HIS A 81 -5.17 2.92 -5.70
N ARG A 82 -3.85 3.06 -5.73
CA ARG A 82 -2.93 2.06 -6.26
C ARG A 82 -1.83 1.80 -5.24
N VAL A 83 -1.56 0.53 -5.00
CA VAL A 83 -0.34 0.11 -4.31
C VAL A 83 0.76 0.09 -5.35
N VAL A 84 1.73 0.97 -5.14
CA VAL A 84 2.95 1.10 -5.95
C VAL A 84 4.12 0.83 -5.00
N PHE A 85 5.02 -0.05 -5.41
CA PHE A 85 6.30 -0.32 -4.75
C PHE A 85 7.42 0.25 -5.61
#